data_AF-A0A519H4C0-F1
#
_entry.id   AF-A0A519H4C0-F1
#
_cell.length_a   1.000
_cell.length_b   1.000
_cell.length_c   1.000
_cell.angle_alpha   90.00
_cell.angle_beta   90.00
_cell.angle_gamma   90.00
#
_symmetry.space_group_name_H-M   'P 1'
#
loop_
_entity.id
_entity.type
_entity.pdbx_description
1 polymer ?
#
loop_
_entity_poly.entity_id
_entity_poly.type
_entity_poly.pdbx_seq_one_letter_code
_entity_poly.pdbx_strand_id
1 'polypeptide(L)'
;MTISDISRTLVEQTDEPSVTLAGYAVDDLVAEMNAASSLLTSSNAPAAGIAPEVVIQRVIEAIAVRPEGVRRVAAWIDANSPTLTPAQLHRAANRVAWITRGSDEKPQAFRDTTGSLWSAWVHLERFRFAFDAPGIRQYLDSLPPEAINRDVLLGAFRAFHSIRTTTDSAEAERAITSALSGDFTEHAPAVFDIVAHAVWLNHSLDRQGQLLQHVCDVAMSTLGELNVVLTFRYATALRLQGDYSGAIKKAEAALARLRGGTEFVRTFSEQLLREREMSVASQYMDRRQAETTRALEGMERKIDDMDHRSVARVIEIVTLFTAIVAFAFGGGGAALGDPARSARDTLIVIAGFGLALASFAAAVYFLVEGSLGDRARRKRVVWPLAVILGIGLVQLVGLYVVGRSTL
;
A
#
# COMPACT_ATOMS: atom_id res chain seq x y z
N MET A 1 -50.07 14.11 -10.67
CA MET A 1 -49.74 15.55 -10.60
C MET A 1 -48.88 15.86 -11.81
N THR A 2 -49.35 16.72 -12.71
CA THR A 2 -48.57 17.08 -13.90
C THR A 2 -47.47 18.08 -13.51
N ILE A 3 -46.40 18.19 -14.29
CA ILE A 3 -45.35 19.20 -14.05
C ILE A 3 -45.91 20.64 -14.16
N SER A 4 -47.00 20.82 -14.92
CA SER A 4 -47.80 22.06 -14.93
C SER A 4 -48.45 22.35 -13.57
N ASP A 5 -48.87 21.32 -12.84
CA ASP A 5 -49.41 21.47 -11.48
C ASP A 5 -48.29 21.80 -10.48
N ILE A 6 -47.09 21.23 -10.65
CA ILE A 6 -45.89 21.58 -9.83
C ILE A 6 -45.47 23.04 -10.06
N SER A 7 -45.47 23.49 -11.32
CA SER A 7 -45.14 24.88 -11.67
C SER A 7 -46.16 25.86 -11.11
N ARG A 8 -47.45 25.49 -11.07
CA ARG A 8 -48.52 26.32 -10.47
C ARG A 8 -48.37 26.43 -8.96
N THR A 9 -48.07 25.34 -8.27
CA THR A 9 -47.80 25.34 -6.83
C THR A 9 -46.52 26.12 -6.46
N LEU A 10 -45.53 26.15 -7.35
CA LEU A 10 -44.30 26.94 -7.17
C LEU A 10 -44.54 28.45 -7.24
N VAL A 11 -45.45 28.91 -8.12
CA VAL A 11 -45.82 30.33 -8.25
C VAL A 11 -46.76 30.77 -7.14
N GLU A 12 -47.65 29.90 -6.67
CA GLU A 12 -48.63 30.22 -5.63
C GLU A 12 -48.06 30.22 -4.20
N GLN A 13 -46.88 29.64 -3.97
CA GLN A 13 -46.25 29.58 -2.64
C GLN A 13 -45.12 30.60 -2.40
N THR A 14 -44.69 31.33 -3.43
CA THR A 14 -43.70 32.41 -3.30
C THR A 14 -44.37 33.74 -3.55
N ASP A 15 -44.92 34.34 -2.50
CA ASP A 15 -45.46 35.72 -2.49
C ASP A 15 -44.34 36.80 -2.57
N GLU A 16 -43.10 36.42 -2.88
CA GLU A 16 -41.97 37.34 -3.00
C GLU A 16 -41.49 37.47 -4.46
N PRO A 17 -41.52 38.69 -5.03
CA PRO A 17 -41.10 38.92 -6.41
C PRO A 17 -39.57 38.82 -6.50
N SER A 18 -39.11 37.87 -7.33
CA SER A 18 -37.76 37.82 -7.89
C SER A 18 -36.60 37.72 -6.88
N VAL A 19 -36.49 36.60 -6.17
CA VAL A 19 -35.21 36.24 -5.54
C VAL A 19 -34.24 35.79 -6.62
N THR A 20 -33.37 36.70 -7.06
CA THR A 20 -32.21 36.39 -7.89
C THR A 20 -31.15 35.73 -7.02
N LEU A 21 -30.86 34.45 -7.29
CA LEU A 21 -29.91 33.64 -6.53
C LEU A 21 -28.73 33.29 -7.42
N ALA A 22 -27.53 33.74 -7.06
CA ALA A 22 -26.29 33.49 -7.80
C ALA A 22 -26.39 33.77 -9.32
N GLY A 23 -27.28 34.68 -9.73
CA GLY A 23 -27.48 35.06 -11.13
C GLY A 23 -28.50 34.25 -11.94
N TYR A 24 -29.24 33.31 -11.34
CA TYR A 24 -30.30 32.56 -12.02
C TYR A 24 -31.66 32.79 -11.37
N ALA A 25 -32.70 33.10 -12.17
CA ALA A 25 -34.07 33.24 -11.68
C ALA A 25 -34.68 31.84 -11.46
N VAL A 26 -35.52 31.69 -10.44
CA VAL A 26 -36.23 30.42 -10.14
C VAL A 26 -37.08 29.97 -11.33
N ASP A 27 -37.64 30.91 -12.09
CA ASP A 27 -38.39 30.65 -13.31
C ASP A 27 -37.54 30.03 -14.43
N ASP A 28 -36.25 30.40 -14.52
CA ASP A 28 -35.31 29.83 -15.50
C ASP A 28 -34.98 28.36 -15.15
N LEU A 29 -34.84 28.06 -13.85
CA LEU A 29 -34.61 26.70 -13.37
C LEU A 29 -35.82 25.79 -13.64
N VAL A 30 -37.03 26.31 -13.40
CA VAL A 30 -38.28 25.60 -13.70
C VAL A 30 -38.44 25.42 -15.22
N ALA A 31 -38.09 26.42 -16.02
CA ALA A 31 -38.07 26.32 -17.47
C ALA A 31 -37.06 25.28 -17.98
N GLU A 32 -35.85 25.22 -17.39
CA GLU A 32 -34.85 24.20 -17.72
C GLU A 32 -35.28 22.79 -17.31
N MET A 33 -35.90 22.63 -16.13
CA MET A 33 -36.47 21.35 -15.69
C MET A 33 -37.63 20.90 -16.59
N ASN A 34 -38.49 21.83 -17.01
CA ASN A 34 -39.60 21.56 -17.92
C ASN A 34 -39.09 21.21 -19.33
N ALA A 35 -38.03 21.89 -19.80
CA ALA A 35 -37.38 21.58 -21.06
C ALA A 35 -36.67 20.21 -21.03
N ALA A 36 -35.94 19.92 -19.96
CA ALA A 36 -35.30 18.64 -19.66
C ALA A 36 -36.31 17.47 -19.61
N SER A 37 -37.41 17.66 -18.88
CA SER A 37 -38.46 16.66 -18.77
C SER A 37 -39.22 16.49 -20.09
N SER A 38 -39.50 17.58 -20.80
CA SER A 38 -40.14 17.54 -22.12
C SER A 38 -39.26 16.79 -23.14
N LEU A 39 -37.94 16.98 -23.09
CA LEU A 39 -36.98 16.21 -23.88
C LEU A 39 -37.07 14.71 -23.55
N LEU A 40 -37.05 14.34 -22.27
CA LEU A 40 -37.12 12.94 -21.80
C LEU A 40 -38.47 12.24 -22.13
N THR A 41 -39.58 12.98 -22.09
CA THR A 41 -40.92 12.43 -22.38
C THR A 41 -41.31 12.51 -23.86
N SER A 42 -40.67 13.38 -24.63
CA SER A 42 -40.88 13.41 -26.08
C SER A 42 -40.24 12.17 -26.69
N SER A 43 -40.93 11.54 -27.63
CA SER A 43 -40.38 10.48 -28.50
C SER A 43 -39.16 10.91 -29.33
N ASN A 44 -38.67 12.15 -29.13
CA ASN A 44 -37.59 12.81 -29.85
C ASN A 44 -36.31 13.01 -29.01
N ALA A 45 -36.23 12.54 -27.75
CA ALA A 45 -34.95 12.52 -26.99
C ALA A 45 -33.76 11.94 -27.79
N PRO A 46 -33.92 10.83 -28.56
CA PRO A 46 -32.85 10.32 -29.42
C PRO A 46 -32.48 11.29 -30.56
N ALA A 47 -33.42 12.10 -31.04
CA ALA A 47 -33.22 13.02 -32.18
C ALA A 47 -32.45 14.29 -31.79
N ALA A 48 -32.44 14.67 -30.50
CA ALA A 48 -31.66 15.79 -30.00
C ALA A 48 -30.21 15.42 -29.62
N GLY A 49 -29.86 14.13 -29.62
CA GLY A 49 -28.53 13.64 -29.27
C GLY A 49 -28.10 13.89 -27.83
N ILE A 50 -29.00 14.34 -26.94
CA ILE A 50 -28.71 14.57 -25.52
C ILE A 50 -29.03 13.29 -24.77
N ALA A 51 -27.99 12.61 -24.30
CA ALA A 51 -28.14 11.40 -23.50
C ALA A 51 -28.97 11.70 -22.22
N PRO A 52 -30.01 10.91 -21.88
CA PRO A 52 -30.83 11.07 -20.68
C PRO A 52 -30.04 11.29 -19.38
N GLU A 53 -28.84 10.72 -19.31
CA GLU A 53 -27.89 10.85 -18.22
C GLU A 53 -27.43 12.30 -18.00
N VAL A 54 -27.22 13.06 -19.07
CA VAL A 54 -26.81 14.47 -19.02
C VAL A 54 -27.95 15.33 -18.48
N VAL A 55 -29.19 14.97 -18.81
CA VAL A 55 -30.38 15.67 -18.35
C VAL A 55 -30.59 15.47 -16.85
N ILE A 56 -30.52 14.23 -16.37
CA ILE A 56 -30.61 13.90 -14.94
C ILE A 56 -29.49 14.60 -14.15
N GLN A 57 -28.28 14.63 -14.69
CA GLN A 57 -27.15 15.31 -14.06
C GLN A 57 -27.40 16.82 -13.89
N ARG A 58 -27.86 17.50 -14.94
CA ARG A 58 -28.15 18.94 -14.90
C ARG A 58 -29.28 19.28 -13.94
N VAL A 59 -30.35 18.48 -13.94
CA VAL A 59 -31.49 18.63 -13.02
C VAL A 59 -31.02 18.50 -11.56
N ILE A 60 -30.20 17.50 -11.24
CA ILE A 60 -29.72 17.30 -9.87
C ILE A 60 -28.73 18.40 -9.44
N GLU A 61 -27.81 18.80 -10.33
CA GLU A 61 -26.85 19.88 -10.07
C GLU A 61 -27.54 21.22 -9.81
N ALA A 62 -28.60 21.52 -10.55
CA ALA A 62 -29.33 22.77 -10.44
C ALA A 62 -30.26 22.82 -9.22
N ILE A 63 -30.73 21.66 -8.75
CA ILE A 63 -31.71 21.56 -7.66
C ILE A 63 -31.05 21.33 -6.29
N ALA A 64 -30.05 20.46 -6.19
CA ALA A 64 -29.60 19.92 -4.90
C ALA A 64 -28.74 20.88 -4.04
N VAL A 65 -28.50 22.12 -4.50
CA VAL A 65 -27.74 23.15 -3.75
C VAL A 65 -28.56 23.70 -2.55
N ARG A 66 -29.86 23.39 -2.44
CA ARG A 66 -30.74 23.83 -1.33
C ARG A 66 -31.38 22.66 -0.58
N PRO A 67 -31.71 22.80 0.72
CA PRO A 67 -32.44 21.79 1.49
C PRO A 67 -33.76 21.35 0.84
N GLU A 68 -34.51 22.30 0.26
CA GLU A 68 -35.76 22.01 -0.46
C GLU A 68 -35.55 21.26 -1.78
N GLY A 69 -34.38 21.42 -2.40
CA GLY A 69 -34.09 20.83 -3.68
C GLY A 69 -34.07 19.31 -3.63
N VAL A 70 -33.54 18.74 -2.55
CA VAL A 70 -33.46 17.28 -2.44
C VAL A 70 -34.84 16.65 -2.32
N ARG A 71 -35.78 17.30 -1.60
CA ARG A 71 -37.20 16.89 -1.58
C ARG A 71 -37.84 16.97 -2.97
N ARG A 72 -37.49 17.97 -3.77
CA ARG A 72 -37.98 18.11 -5.16
C ARG A 72 -37.41 17.04 -6.09
N VAL A 73 -36.12 16.68 -5.95
CA VAL A 73 -35.53 15.55 -6.68
C VAL A 73 -36.22 14.24 -6.28
N ALA A 74 -36.47 14.02 -4.99
CA ALA A 74 -37.20 12.83 -4.53
C ALA A 74 -38.60 12.76 -5.15
N ALA A 75 -39.37 13.85 -5.11
CA ALA A 75 -40.70 13.91 -5.73
C ALA A 75 -40.66 13.66 -7.26
N TRP A 76 -39.64 14.17 -7.95
CA TRP A 76 -39.44 13.91 -9.38
C TRP A 76 -39.09 12.44 -9.64
N ILE A 77 -38.19 11.85 -8.85
CA ILE A 77 -37.83 10.43 -8.94
C ILE A 77 -39.07 9.56 -8.72
N ASP A 78 -39.89 9.85 -7.72
CA ASP A 78 -41.11 9.08 -7.46
C ASP A 78 -42.08 9.14 -8.65
N ALA A 79 -42.27 10.33 -9.22
CA ALA A 79 -43.15 10.53 -10.37
C ALA A 79 -42.64 9.87 -11.67
N ASN A 80 -41.33 9.65 -11.80
CA ASN A 80 -40.70 9.10 -13.02
C ASN A 80 -40.09 7.71 -12.81
N SER A 81 -40.19 7.13 -11.62
CA SER A 81 -39.62 5.81 -11.31
C SER A 81 -40.05 4.68 -12.28
N PRO A 82 -41.28 4.65 -12.84
CA PRO A 82 -41.66 3.61 -13.79
C PRO A 82 -40.96 3.70 -15.16
N THR A 83 -40.37 4.85 -15.49
CA THR A 83 -39.71 5.09 -16.78
C THR A 83 -38.18 5.11 -16.68
N LEU A 84 -37.62 5.07 -15.48
CA LEU A 84 -36.18 5.08 -15.22
C LEU A 84 -35.65 3.67 -15.03
N THR A 85 -34.50 3.37 -15.63
CA THR A 85 -33.81 2.10 -15.36
C THR A 85 -33.21 2.10 -13.95
N PRO A 86 -32.98 0.92 -13.34
CA PRO A 86 -32.31 0.83 -12.04
C PRO A 86 -30.93 1.52 -12.04
N ALA A 87 -30.18 1.44 -13.14
CA ALA A 87 -28.91 2.13 -13.32
C ALA A 87 -29.03 3.67 -13.31
N GLN A 88 -30.12 4.21 -13.87
CA GLN A 88 -30.39 5.66 -13.87
C GLN A 88 -30.82 6.13 -12.49
N LEU A 89 -31.69 5.36 -11.81
CA LEU A 89 -32.11 5.65 -10.44
C LEU A 89 -30.93 5.65 -9.47
N HIS A 90 -30.03 4.67 -9.54
CA HIS A 90 -28.84 4.64 -8.71
C HIS A 90 -27.89 5.80 -9.01
N ARG A 91 -27.66 6.14 -10.29
CA ARG A 91 -26.86 7.32 -10.65
C ARG A 91 -27.44 8.62 -10.09
N ALA A 92 -28.76 8.78 -10.14
CA ALA A 92 -29.43 9.91 -9.51
C ALA A 92 -29.21 9.90 -7.98
N ALA A 93 -29.38 8.75 -7.32
CA ALA A 93 -29.14 8.60 -5.89
C ALA A 93 -27.69 8.97 -5.49
N ASN A 94 -26.72 8.45 -6.24
CA ASN A 94 -25.30 8.72 -6.07
C ASN A 94 -24.99 10.23 -6.21
N ARG A 95 -25.57 10.90 -7.21
CA ARG A 95 -25.34 12.34 -7.41
C ARG A 95 -25.95 13.19 -6.29
N VAL A 96 -27.18 12.87 -5.87
CA VAL A 96 -27.83 13.53 -4.73
C VAL A 96 -26.99 13.34 -3.47
N ALA A 97 -26.53 12.11 -3.21
CA ALA A 97 -25.67 11.80 -2.08
C ALA A 97 -24.35 12.59 -2.12
N TRP A 98 -23.73 12.71 -3.29
CA TRP A 98 -22.52 13.51 -3.46
C TRP A 98 -22.77 14.97 -3.11
N ILE A 99 -23.81 15.60 -3.64
CA ILE A 99 -24.07 17.03 -3.39
C ILE A 99 -24.41 17.28 -1.91
N THR A 100 -25.05 16.31 -1.25
CA THR A 100 -25.48 16.41 0.15
C THR A 100 -24.48 15.82 1.16
N ARG A 101 -23.26 15.47 0.73
CA ARG A 101 -22.24 14.75 1.52
C ARG A 101 -21.68 15.47 2.75
N GLY A 102 -22.15 16.67 3.06
CA GLY A 102 -21.78 17.45 4.26
C GLY A 102 -22.97 18.14 4.94
N SER A 103 -24.21 17.79 4.59
CA SER A 103 -25.38 18.35 5.27
C SER A 103 -25.56 17.69 6.64
N ASP A 104 -25.69 18.52 7.69
CA ASP A 104 -26.04 18.12 9.06
C ASP A 104 -27.48 17.59 9.16
N GLU A 105 -28.30 17.75 8.11
CA GLU A 105 -29.61 17.12 8.06
C GLU A 105 -29.44 15.61 8.15
N LYS A 106 -29.76 15.10 9.34
CA LYS A 106 -29.85 13.69 9.61
C LYS A 106 -30.75 13.06 8.56
N PRO A 107 -30.43 11.83 8.11
CA PRO A 107 -31.24 11.03 7.19
C PRO A 107 -32.77 11.01 7.38
N GLN A 108 -33.27 11.44 8.54
CA GLN A 108 -34.69 11.44 8.91
C GLN A 108 -35.60 12.17 7.92
N ALA A 109 -35.13 13.21 7.21
CA ALA A 109 -35.94 13.92 6.21
C ALA A 109 -36.42 13.03 5.03
N PHE A 110 -35.85 11.83 4.87
CA PHE A 110 -36.20 10.88 3.81
C PHE A 110 -36.95 9.63 4.32
N ARG A 111 -37.25 9.57 5.62
CA ARG A 111 -38.04 8.47 6.20
C ARG A 111 -39.54 8.60 5.89
N ASP A 112 -40.03 9.80 5.63
CA ASP A 112 -41.47 10.10 5.55
C ASP A 112 -42.04 10.18 4.12
N THR A 113 -41.20 10.19 3.08
CA THR A 113 -41.64 10.10 1.69
C THR A 113 -41.23 8.75 1.12
N THR A 114 -42.08 7.75 1.38
CA THR A 114 -42.13 6.42 0.73
C THR A 114 -40.84 5.58 0.73
N GLY A 115 -40.92 4.41 1.38
CA GLY A 115 -39.92 3.34 1.44
C GLY A 115 -39.53 2.73 0.08
N SER A 116 -38.88 3.51 -0.78
CA SER A 116 -38.30 3.12 -2.04
C SER A 116 -36.81 2.81 -1.88
N LEU A 117 -36.35 1.80 -2.60
CA LEU A 117 -34.95 1.37 -2.69
C LEU A 117 -33.99 2.53 -3.04
N TRP A 118 -34.48 3.55 -3.75
CA TRP A 118 -33.75 4.77 -4.07
C TRP A 118 -33.32 5.56 -2.83
N SER A 119 -34.21 5.75 -1.84
CA SER A 119 -33.87 6.45 -0.60
C SER A 119 -32.76 5.72 0.16
N ALA A 120 -32.83 4.39 0.20
CA ALA A 120 -31.79 3.56 0.79
C ALA A 120 -30.44 3.77 0.10
N TRP A 121 -30.42 3.81 -1.24
CA TRP A 121 -29.20 4.10 -2.00
C TRP A 121 -28.64 5.49 -1.70
N VAL A 122 -29.48 6.54 -1.64
CA VAL A 122 -29.03 7.91 -1.28
C VAL A 122 -28.33 7.91 0.07
N HIS A 123 -28.90 7.26 1.08
CA HIS A 123 -28.31 7.23 2.42
C HIS A 123 -26.98 6.48 2.46
N LEU A 124 -26.94 5.28 1.87
CA LEU A 124 -25.74 4.45 1.85
C LEU A 124 -24.61 5.13 1.07
N GLU A 125 -24.92 5.82 -0.02
CA GLU A 125 -23.96 6.63 -0.76
C GLU A 125 -23.45 7.82 0.06
N ARG A 126 -24.30 8.51 0.83
CA ARG A 126 -23.86 9.59 1.73
C ARG A 126 -22.86 9.07 2.75
N PHE A 127 -23.18 7.96 3.42
CA PHE A 127 -22.26 7.34 4.37
C PHE A 127 -20.95 6.90 3.69
N ARG A 128 -21.03 6.37 2.47
CA ARG A 128 -19.84 6.00 1.68
C ARG A 128 -18.95 7.19 1.37
N PHE A 129 -19.52 8.34 0.97
CA PHE A 129 -18.76 9.55 0.70
C PHE A 129 -18.23 10.23 1.98
N ALA A 130 -18.90 10.04 3.11
CA ALA A 130 -18.42 10.45 4.43
C ALA A 130 -17.43 9.44 5.06
N PHE A 131 -17.15 8.33 4.39
CA PHE A 131 -16.33 7.21 4.88
C PHE A 131 -16.84 6.58 6.19
N ASP A 132 -18.14 6.68 6.47
CA ASP A 132 -18.80 6.24 7.69
C ASP A 132 -19.27 4.77 7.58
N ALA A 133 -18.34 3.84 7.77
CA ALA A 133 -18.66 2.40 7.79
C ALA A 133 -19.66 2.02 8.92
N PRO A 134 -19.56 2.54 10.15
CA PRO A 134 -20.58 2.32 11.18
C PRO A 134 -21.98 2.77 10.75
N GLY A 135 -22.11 3.94 10.10
CA GLY A 135 -23.37 4.43 9.56
C GLY A 135 -23.97 3.52 8.49
N ILE A 136 -23.13 2.98 7.59
CA ILE A 136 -23.56 1.96 6.61
C ILE A 136 -24.15 0.74 7.31
N ARG A 137 -23.45 0.19 8.31
CA ARG A 137 -23.93 -0.96 9.08
C ARG A 137 -25.26 -0.66 9.77
N GLN A 138 -25.31 0.42 10.54
CA GLN A 138 -26.52 0.80 11.28
C GLN A 138 -27.72 0.98 10.34
N TYR A 139 -27.49 1.55 9.16
CA TYR A 139 -28.55 1.72 8.18
C TYR A 139 -28.99 0.39 7.58
N LEU A 140 -28.05 -0.48 7.17
CA LEU A 140 -28.37 -1.82 6.66
C LEU A 140 -29.12 -2.66 7.70
N ASP A 141 -28.69 -2.64 8.97
CA ASP A 141 -29.35 -3.36 10.08
C ASP A 141 -30.79 -2.86 10.33
N SER A 142 -31.13 -1.65 9.87
CA SER A 142 -32.49 -1.09 9.95
C SER A 142 -33.41 -1.50 8.78
N LEU A 143 -32.86 -2.12 7.74
CA LEU A 143 -33.61 -2.60 6.57
C LEU A 143 -34.05 -4.06 6.77
N PRO A 144 -35.19 -4.49 6.17
CA PRO A 144 -35.58 -5.88 6.16
C PRO A 144 -34.50 -6.77 5.50
N PRO A 145 -34.11 -7.92 6.09
CA PRO A 145 -33.11 -8.82 5.51
C PRO A 145 -33.43 -9.27 4.08
N GLU A 146 -34.72 -9.42 3.75
CA GLU A 146 -35.20 -9.80 2.42
C GLU A 146 -34.89 -8.72 1.38
N ALA A 147 -34.89 -7.44 1.76
CA ALA A 147 -34.54 -6.35 0.86
C ALA A 147 -33.06 -6.39 0.51
N ILE A 148 -32.19 -6.61 1.51
CA ILE A 148 -30.74 -6.69 1.34
C ILE A 148 -30.36 -7.88 0.44
N ASN A 149 -31.04 -9.02 0.60
CA ASN A 149 -30.73 -10.22 -0.19
C ASN A 149 -31.27 -10.17 -1.62
N ARG A 150 -32.25 -9.31 -1.91
CA ARG A 150 -32.81 -9.14 -3.27
C ARG A 150 -32.11 -8.06 -4.07
N ASP A 151 -31.57 -7.03 -3.43
CA ASP A 151 -30.92 -5.91 -4.12
C ASP A 151 -29.40 -6.04 -4.17
N VAL A 152 -28.83 -6.03 -5.38
CA VAL A 152 -27.39 -6.19 -5.60
C VAL A 152 -26.57 -5.04 -5.04
N LEU A 153 -27.11 -3.82 -5.02
CA LEU A 153 -26.41 -2.65 -4.47
C LEU A 153 -26.38 -2.69 -2.95
N LEU A 154 -27.49 -3.05 -2.28
CA LEU A 154 -27.49 -3.32 -0.84
C LEU A 154 -26.52 -4.44 -0.47
N GLY A 155 -26.45 -5.50 -1.28
CA GLY A 155 -25.44 -6.56 -1.16
C GLY A 155 -24.00 -6.01 -1.27
N ALA A 156 -23.74 -5.12 -2.22
CA ALA A 156 -22.44 -4.46 -2.37
C ALA A 156 -22.09 -3.56 -1.17
N PHE A 157 -23.06 -2.84 -0.58
CA PHE A 157 -22.85 -2.06 0.65
C PHE A 157 -22.61 -2.93 1.88
N ARG A 158 -23.24 -4.10 1.96
CA ARG A 158 -22.91 -5.11 2.98
C ARG A 158 -21.46 -5.58 2.86
N ALA A 159 -21.03 -5.89 1.63
CA ALA A 159 -19.63 -6.21 1.36
C ALA A 159 -18.69 -5.03 1.68
N PHE A 160 -19.09 -3.79 1.36
CA PHE A 160 -18.33 -2.58 1.71
C PHE A 160 -18.03 -2.55 3.21
N HIS A 161 -19.05 -2.71 4.06
CA HIS A 161 -18.84 -2.71 5.50
C HIS A 161 -17.94 -3.87 5.96
N SER A 162 -18.15 -5.08 5.46
CA SER A 162 -17.34 -6.27 5.79
C SER A 162 -15.86 -6.03 5.45
N ILE A 163 -15.58 -5.55 4.23
CA ILE A 163 -14.23 -5.24 3.77
C ILE A 163 -13.62 -4.13 4.60
N ARG A 164 -14.37 -3.09 4.98
CA ARG A 164 -13.86 -1.94 5.75
C ARG A 164 -13.47 -2.25 7.18
N THR A 165 -14.03 -3.30 7.77
CA THR A 165 -13.90 -3.60 9.20
C THR A 165 -13.00 -4.79 9.50
N THR A 166 -12.73 -5.64 8.52
CA THR A 166 -11.79 -6.75 8.68
C THR A 166 -10.33 -6.30 8.55
N THR A 167 -9.43 -7.03 9.21
CA THR A 167 -7.98 -6.97 9.00
C THR A 167 -7.46 -8.21 8.25
N ASP A 168 -8.34 -9.18 7.96
CA ASP A 168 -8.01 -10.42 7.27
C ASP A 168 -8.28 -10.29 5.76
N SER A 169 -7.24 -10.33 4.95
CA SER A 169 -7.35 -10.29 3.49
C SER A 169 -8.18 -11.44 2.92
N ALA A 170 -8.21 -12.62 3.55
CA ALA A 170 -9.05 -13.73 3.10
C ALA A 170 -10.55 -13.46 3.35
N GLU A 171 -10.89 -12.77 4.43
CA GLU A 171 -12.26 -12.32 4.70
C GLU A 171 -12.70 -11.24 3.71
N ALA A 172 -11.82 -10.26 3.45
CA ALA A 172 -12.07 -9.25 2.43
C ALA A 172 -12.27 -9.88 1.04
N GLU A 173 -11.45 -10.87 0.67
CA GLU A 173 -11.58 -11.61 -0.58
C GLU A 173 -12.93 -12.33 -0.70
N ARG A 174 -13.38 -13.03 0.36
CA ARG A 174 -14.71 -13.66 0.39
C ARG A 174 -15.85 -12.65 0.21
N ALA A 175 -15.75 -11.49 0.86
CA ALA A 175 -16.75 -10.42 0.72
C ALA A 175 -16.78 -9.84 -0.70
N ILE A 176 -15.60 -9.66 -1.33
CA ILE A 176 -15.48 -9.25 -2.74
C ILE A 176 -16.14 -10.30 -3.64
N THR A 177 -15.74 -11.58 -3.52
CA THR A 177 -16.30 -12.66 -4.35
C THR A 177 -17.81 -12.76 -4.20
N SER A 178 -18.34 -12.66 -2.98
CA SER A 178 -19.78 -12.71 -2.74
C SER A 178 -20.53 -11.53 -3.35
N ALA A 179 -19.95 -10.33 -3.39
CA ALA A 179 -20.56 -9.17 -4.03
C ALA A 179 -20.53 -9.27 -5.57
N LEU A 180 -19.51 -9.94 -6.11
CA LEU A 180 -19.26 -10.08 -7.55
C LEU A 180 -19.76 -11.41 -8.15
N SER A 181 -20.46 -12.24 -7.38
CA SER A 181 -20.98 -13.53 -7.86
C SER A 181 -22.44 -13.49 -8.34
N GLY A 182 -23.17 -12.40 -8.06
CA GLY A 182 -24.58 -12.25 -8.45
C GLY A 182 -24.76 -11.74 -9.89
N ASP A 183 -26.00 -11.75 -10.39
CA ASP A 183 -26.33 -10.99 -11.61
C ASP A 183 -26.52 -9.52 -11.25
N PHE A 184 -25.48 -8.73 -11.50
CA PHE A 184 -25.49 -7.28 -11.30
C PHE A 184 -25.34 -6.52 -12.63
N THR A 185 -25.67 -7.13 -13.77
CA THR A 185 -25.39 -6.59 -15.11
C THR A 185 -25.86 -5.13 -15.26
N GLU A 186 -27.07 -4.81 -14.78
CA GLU A 186 -27.62 -3.45 -14.82
C GLU A 186 -26.91 -2.45 -13.88
N HIS A 187 -26.28 -2.93 -12.83
CA HIS A 187 -25.62 -2.14 -11.78
C HIS A 187 -24.10 -2.28 -11.76
N ALA A 188 -23.51 -2.93 -12.76
CA ALA A 188 -22.11 -3.35 -12.73
C ALA A 188 -21.12 -2.22 -12.42
N PRO A 189 -21.18 -1.04 -13.08
CA PRO A 189 -20.28 0.06 -12.74
C PRO A 189 -20.36 0.50 -11.27
N ALA A 190 -21.56 0.49 -10.69
CA ALA A 190 -21.80 0.91 -9.31
C ALA A 190 -21.33 -0.14 -8.29
N VAL A 191 -21.60 -1.42 -8.54
CA VAL A 191 -21.13 -2.52 -7.68
C VAL A 191 -19.61 -2.52 -7.61
N PHE A 192 -18.92 -2.45 -8.76
CA PHE A 192 -17.47 -2.36 -8.80
C PHE A 192 -16.95 -1.11 -8.09
N ASP A 193 -17.59 0.04 -8.30
CA ASP A 193 -17.21 1.29 -7.63
C ASP A 193 -17.32 1.18 -6.11
N ILE A 194 -18.43 0.63 -5.58
CA ILE A 194 -18.64 0.42 -4.14
C ILE A 194 -17.59 -0.54 -3.57
N VAL A 195 -17.43 -1.72 -4.18
CA VAL A 195 -16.50 -2.75 -3.67
C VAL A 195 -15.05 -2.27 -3.74
N ALA A 196 -14.62 -1.68 -4.86
CA ALA A 196 -13.27 -1.14 -4.99
C ALA A 196 -13.01 0.01 -4.01
N HIS A 197 -14.03 0.83 -3.72
CA HIS A 197 -13.92 1.89 -2.72
C HIS A 197 -13.67 1.34 -1.31
N ALA A 198 -14.37 0.26 -0.95
CA ALA A 198 -14.19 -0.39 0.35
C ALA A 198 -12.75 -0.88 0.56
N VAL A 199 -12.19 -1.55 -0.46
CA VAL A 199 -10.82 -2.05 -0.44
C VAL A 199 -9.82 -0.89 -0.38
N TRP A 200 -10.02 0.16 -1.20
CA TRP A 200 -9.15 1.33 -1.24
C TRP A 200 -9.05 2.07 0.11
N LEU A 201 -10.13 2.12 0.88
CA LEU A 201 -10.14 2.75 2.21
C LEU A 201 -9.53 1.86 3.31
N ASN A 202 -9.42 0.54 3.11
CA ASN A 202 -8.91 -0.36 4.15
C ASN A 202 -7.39 -0.57 4.07
N HIS A 203 -6.65 0.36 4.69
CA HIS A 203 -5.19 0.32 4.81
C HIS A 203 -4.65 -0.77 5.76
N SER A 204 -5.51 -1.51 6.46
CA SER A 204 -5.07 -2.58 7.37
C SER A 204 -4.87 -3.93 6.67
N LEU A 205 -5.29 -4.05 5.40
CA LEU A 205 -5.13 -5.27 4.61
C LEU A 205 -3.70 -5.40 4.08
N ASP A 206 -3.02 -6.48 4.43
CA ASP A 206 -1.68 -6.82 3.95
C ASP A 206 -1.62 -7.02 2.42
N ARG A 207 -2.73 -7.44 1.80
CA ARG A 207 -2.88 -7.65 0.35
C ARG A 207 -3.76 -6.60 -0.32
N GLN A 208 -3.85 -5.39 0.24
CA GLN A 208 -4.74 -4.33 -0.25
C GLN A 208 -4.58 -4.08 -1.77
N GLY A 209 -3.33 -3.99 -2.25
CA GLY A 209 -3.01 -3.75 -3.65
C GLY A 209 -3.53 -4.85 -4.57
N GLN A 210 -3.29 -6.13 -4.22
CA GLN A 210 -3.72 -7.29 -5.00
C GLN A 210 -5.24 -7.42 -5.03
N LEU A 211 -5.92 -7.20 -3.89
CA LEU A 211 -7.38 -7.24 -3.82
C LEU A 211 -8.01 -6.11 -4.66
N LEU A 212 -7.45 -4.91 -4.61
CA LEU A 212 -7.95 -3.78 -5.39
C LEU A 212 -7.74 -4.01 -6.90
N GLN A 213 -6.57 -4.54 -7.28
CA GLN A 213 -6.31 -4.94 -8.66
C GLN A 213 -7.30 -6.02 -9.13
N HIS A 214 -7.55 -7.05 -8.30
CA HIS A 214 -8.51 -8.10 -8.65
C HIS A 214 -9.90 -7.54 -8.98
N VAL A 215 -10.41 -6.61 -8.16
CA VAL A 215 -11.69 -5.95 -8.43
C VAL A 215 -11.65 -5.17 -9.76
N CYS A 216 -10.56 -4.44 -10.02
CA CYS A 216 -10.41 -3.68 -11.27
C CYS A 216 -10.26 -4.57 -12.51
N ASP A 217 -9.61 -5.72 -12.41
CA ASP A 217 -9.46 -6.67 -13.51
C ASP A 217 -10.78 -7.36 -13.84
N VAL A 218 -11.54 -7.77 -12.81
CA VAL A 218 -12.91 -8.28 -13.01
C VAL A 218 -13.76 -7.18 -13.65
N ALA A 219 -13.72 -5.95 -13.13
CA ALA A 219 -14.46 -4.82 -13.72
C ALA A 219 -14.09 -4.57 -15.19
N MET A 220 -12.81 -4.64 -15.55
CA MET A 220 -12.36 -4.49 -16.94
C MET A 220 -12.92 -5.61 -17.83
N SER A 221 -12.88 -6.86 -17.34
CA SER A 221 -13.42 -8.01 -18.08
C SER A 221 -14.93 -7.95 -18.29
N THR A 222 -15.67 -7.38 -17.32
CA THR A 222 -17.13 -7.27 -17.36
C THR A 222 -17.61 -6.05 -18.14
N LEU A 223 -16.97 -4.89 -17.96
CA LEU A 223 -17.41 -3.61 -18.54
C LEU A 223 -16.74 -3.30 -19.89
N GLY A 224 -15.64 -3.99 -20.23
CA GLY A 224 -14.80 -3.70 -21.41
C GLY A 224 -13.91 -2.47 -21.25
N GLU A 225 -14.35 -1.44 -20.52
CA GLU A 225 -13.58 -0.27 -20.18
C GLU A 225 -13.88 0.20 -18.74
N LEU A 226 -12.85 0.60 -18.01
CA LEU A 226 -13.02 1.22 -16.69
C LEU A 226 -13.43 2.69 -16.83
N ASN A 227 -14.29 3.18 -15.95
CA ASN A 227 -14.53 4.62 -15.81
C ASN A 227 -13.33 5.31 -15.11
N VAL A 228 -13.34 6.64 -15.04
CA VAL A 228 -12.24 7.42 -14.43
C VAL A 228 -11.99 7.03 -12.97
N VAL A 229 -13.04 6.79 -12.19
CA VAL A 229 -12.95 6.47 -10.76
C VAL A 229 -12.30 5.09 -10.55
N LEU A 230 -12.72 4.07 -11.31
CA LEU A 230 -12.13 2.74 -11.28
C LEU A 230 -10.70 2.75 -11.86
N THR A 231 -10.41 3.59 -12.85
CA THR A 231 -9.05 3.75 -13.37
C THR A 231 -8.12 4.37 -12.32
N PHE A 232 -8.59 5.37 -11.57
CA PHE A 232 -7.87 5.93 -10.42
C PHE A 232 -7.55 4.84 -9.39
N ARG A 233 -8.54 4.02 -9.01
CA ARG A 233 -8.32 2.93 -8.05
C ARG A 233 -7.37 1.86 -8.58
N TYR A 234 -7.40 1.58 -9.88
CA TYR A 234 -6.43 0.67 -10.50
C TYR A 234 -5.02 1.28 -10.43
N ALA A 235 -4.85 2.58 -10.68
CA ALA A 235 -3.55 3.25 -10.49
C ALA A 235 -3.02 3.06 -9.05
N THR A 236 -3.88 3.28 -8.04
CA THR A 236 -3.51 3.02 -6.64
C THR A 236 -3.13 1.56 -6.39
N ALA A 237 -3.87 0.59 -6.95
CA ALA A 237 -3.56 -0.83 -6.81
C ALA A 237 -2.17 -1.20 -7.34
N LEU A 238 -1.79 -0.64 -8.50
CA LEU A 238 -0.48 -0.84 -9.10
C LEU A 238 0.63 -0.20 -8.25
N ARG A 239 0.42 1.02 -7.74
CA ARG A 239 1.37 1.68 -6.84
C ARG A 239 1.59 0.86 -5.57
N LEU A 240 0.54 0.37 -4.93
CA LEU A 240 0.64 -0.45 -3.72
C LEU A 240 1.43 -1.75 -3.93
N GLN A 241 1.53 -2.22 -5.17
CA GLN A 241 2.29 -3.42 -5.55
C GLN A 241 3.71 -3.09 -6.07
N GLY A 242 4.12 -1.83 -6.08
CA GLY A 242 5.41 -1.39 -6.59
C GLY A 242 5.49 -1.20 -8.11
N ASP A 243 4.40 -1.42 -8.87
CA ASP A 243 4.34 -1.08 -10.29
C ASP A 243 4.02 0.40 -10.50
N TYR A 244 4.98 1.25 -10.14
CA TYR A 244 4.83 2.70 -10.25
C TYR A 244 4.69 3.19 -11.68
N SER A 245 5.33 2.50 -12.64
CA SER A 245 5.25 2.85 -14.05
C SER A 245 3.84 2.60 -14.60
N GLY A 246 3.23 1.47 -14.23
CA GLY A 246 1.83 1.17 -14.53
C GLY A 246 0.88 2.17 -13.86
N ALA A 247 1.11 2.48 -12.57
CA ALA A 247 0.31 3.44 -11.82
C ALA A 247 0.29 4.84 -12.47
N ILE A 248 1.47 5.37 -12.84
CA ILE A 248 1.59 6.68 -13.52
C ILE A 248 0.81 6.67 -14.84
N LYS A 249 0.99 5.62 -15.67
CA LYS A 249 0.27 5.50 -16.95
C LYS A 249 -1.25 5.47 -16.76
N LYS A 250 -1.75 4.74 -15.76
CA LYS A 250 -3.20 4.69 -15.46
C LYS A 250 -3.73 6.04 -14.98
N ALA A 251 -2.99 6.73 -14.10
CA ALA A 251 -3.37 8.06 -13.62
C ALA A 251 -3.40 9.09 -14.76
N GLU A 252 -2.39 9.09 -15.64
CA GLU A 252 -2.34 9.97 -16.82
C GLU A 252 -3.47 9.67 -17.82
N ALA A 253 -3.78 8.39 -18.07
CA ALA A 253 -4.90 7.99 -18.91
C ALA A 253 -6.26 8.44 -18.34
N ALA A 254 -6.44 8.37 -17.02
CA ALA A 254 -7.64 8.86 -16.36
C ALA A 254 -7.75 10.39 -16.43
N LEU A 255 -6.65 11.12 -16.20
CA LEU A 255 -6.59 12.58 -16.37
C LEU A 255 -6.94 13.00 -17.81
N ALA A 256 -6.44 12.27 -18.80
CA ALA A 256 -6.71 12.53 -20.20
C ALA A 256 -8.19 12.33 -20.58
N ARG A 257 -8.98 11.62 -19.77
CA ARG A 257 -10.42 11.40 -19.99
C ARG A 257 -11.31 12.38 -19.23
N LEU A 258 -10.78 13.08 -18.23
CA LEU A 258 -11.52 14.13 -17.52
C LEU A 258 -11.68 15.37 -18.42
N ARG A 259 -12.93 15.83 -18.56
CA ARG A 259 -13.32 16.98 -19.39
C ARG A 259 -14.44 17.76 -18.69
N GLY A 260 -14.51 19.06 -18.95
CA GLY A 260 -15.54 19.95 -18.41
C GLY A 260 -15.09 20.72 -17.16
N GLY A 261 -15.98 21.57 -16.64
CA GLY A 261 -15.72 22.50 -15.54
C GLY A 261 -16.42 22.17 -14.22
N THR A 262 -16.82 20.91 -14.00
CA THR A 262 -17.60 20.53 -12.80
C THR A 262 -16.71 20.38 -11.56
N GLU A 263 -17.30 20.53 -10.38
CA GLU A 263 -16.60 20.29 -9.09
C GLU A 263 -16.02 18.87 -9.01
N PHE A 264 -16.72 17.88 -9.58
CA PHE A 264 -16.24 16.51 -9.69
C PHE A 264 -14.95 16.44 -10.49
N VAL A 265 -14.91 17.06 -11.68
CA VAL A 265 -13.72 17.07 -12.56
C VAL A 265 -12.55 17.74 -11.84
N ARG A 266 -12.77 18.88 -11.19
CA ARG A 266 -11.72 19.57 -10.41
C ARG A 266 -11.18 18.66 -9.31
N THR A 267 -12.07 18.12 -8.46
CA THR A 267 -11.69 17.29 -7.31
C THR A 267 -10.96 16.02 -7.73
N PHE A 268 -11.47 15.31 -8.74
CA PHE A 268 -10.83 14.08 -9.21
C PHE A 268 -9.54 14.35 -9.99
N SER A 269 -9.42 15.48 -10.69
CA SER A 269 -8.14 15.88 -11.31
C SER A 269 -7.06 16.09 -10.25
N GLU A 270 -7.38 16.78 -9.15
CA GLU A 270 -6.46 16.95 -8.02
C GLU A 270 -6.07 15.60 -7.40
N GLN A 271 -7.03 14.68 -7.21
CA GLN A 271 -6.74 13.33 -6.68
C GLN A 271 -5.83 12.51 -7.60
N LEU A 272 -6.08 12.55 -8.91
CA LEU A 272 -5.26 11.85 -9.90
C LEU A 272 -3.85 12.43 -10.02
N LEU A 273 -3.71 13.75 -9.97
CA LEU A 273 -2.40 14.41 -9.93
C LEU A 273 -1.61 13.99 -8.69
N ARG A 274 -2.25 13.98 -7.52
CA ARG A 274 -1.62 13.49 -6.28
C ARG A 274 -1.20 12.02 -6.38
N GLU A 275 -2.05 11.15 -6.93
CA GLU A 275 -1.72 9.73 -7.11
C GLU A 275 -0.54 9.54 -8.06
N ARG A 276 -0.48 10.33 -9.14
CA ARG A 276 0.68 10.36 -10.05
C ARG A 276 1.95 10.82 -9.33
N GLU A 277 1.88 11.93 -8.59
CA GLU A 277 3.03 12.46 -7.82
C GLU A 277 3.53 11.48 -6.76
N MET A 278 2.61 10.85 -6.01
CA MET A 278 2.94 9.80 -5.04
C MET A 278 3.61 8.60 -5.72
N SER A 279 3.15 8.21 -6.91
CA SER A 279 3.77 7.11 -7.68
C SER A 279 5.18 7.46 -8.13
N VAL A 280 5.42 8.69 -8.61
CA VAL A 280 6.77 9.17 -8.99
C VAL A 280 7.69 9.22 -7.78
N ALA A 281 7.21 9.75 -6.65
CA ALA A 281 7.99 9.82 -5.41
C ALA A 281 8.36 8.42 -4.89
N SER A 282 7.40 7.49 -4.89
CA SER A 282 7.63 6.10 -4.46
C SER A 282 8.66 5.40 -5.36
N GLN A 283 8.57 5.59 -6.68
CA GLN A 283 9.56 5.07 -7.62
C GLN A 283 10.98 5.59 -7.34
N TYR A 284 11.11 6.88 -7.01
CA TYR A 284 12.40 7.45 -6.65
C TYR A 284 12.96 6.86 -5.35
N MET A 285 12.11 6.72 -4.33
CA MET A 285 12.53 6.14 -3.04
C MET A 285 12.96 4.68 -3.16
N ASP A 286 12.22 3.86 -3.91
CA ASP A 286 12.57 2.45 -4.11
C ASP A 286 13.88 2.28 -4.88
N ARG A 287 14.14 3.13 -5.89
CA ARG A 287 15.43 3.15 -6.59
C ARG A 287 16.57 3.51 -5.63
N ARG A 288 16.40 4.56 -4.83
CA ARG A 288 17.39 5.00 -3.84
C ARG A 288 17.64 3.94 -2.77
N GLN A 289 16.60 3.26 -2.30
CA GLN A 289 16.73 2.17 -1.35
C GLN A 289 17.49 0.99 -1.96
N ALA A 290 17.16 0.59 -3.20
CA ALA A 290 17.89 -0.46 -3.91
C ALA A 290 19.37 -0.11 -4.12
N GLU A 291 19.69 1.14 -4.45
CA GLU A 291 21.06 1.63 -4.55
C GLU A 291 21.79 1.57 -3.20
N THR A 292 21.12 1.98 -2.12
CA THR A 292 21.67 1.95 -0.76
C THR A 292 21.94 0.51 -0.32
N THR A 293 21.00 -0.41 -0.54
CA THR A 293 21.18 -1.84 -0.23
C THR A 293 22.36 -2.42 -1.01
N ARG A 294 22.47 -2.14 -2.32
CA ARG A 294 23.62 -2.61 -3.13
C ARG A 294 24.95 -2.01 -2.64
N ALA A 295 24.95 -0.75 -2.21
CA ALA A 295 26.15 -0.11 -1.66
C ALA A 295 26.57 -0.77 -0.33
N LEU A 296 25.61 -1.10 0.55
CA LEU A 296 25.86 -1.80 1.81
C LEU A 296 26.38 -3.23 1.56
N GLU A 297 25.74 -3.99 0.67
CA GLU A 297 26.23 -5.32 0.28
C GLU A 297 27.64 -5.25 -0.34
N GLY A 298 27.93 -4.19 -1.11
CA GLY A 298 29.26 -3.95 -1.67
C GLY A 298 30.30 -3.61 -0.60
N MET A 299 29.92 -2.89 0.46
CA MET A 299 30.77 -2.63 1.62
C MET A 299 31.02 -3.89 2.44
N GLU A 300 29.98 -4.70 2.68
CA GLU A 300 30.09 -5.97 3.41
C GLU A 300 31.08 -6.91 2.72
N ARG A 301 30.98 -7.07 1.39
CA ARG A 301 31.95 -7.87 0.61
C ARG A 301 33.37 -7.33 0.69
N LYS A 302 33.55 -6.00 0.73
CA LYS A 302 34.87 -5.38 0.91
C LYS A 302 35.44 -5.62 2.30
N ILE A 303 34.61 -5.56 3.34
CA ILE A 303 35.01 -5.86 4.71
C ILE A 303 35.45 -7.33 4.80
N ASP A 304 34.69 -8.25 4.21
CA ASP A 304 35.02 -9.68 4.22
C ASP A 304 36.32 -9.97 3.45
N ASP A 305 36.55 -9.34 2.30
CA ASP A 305 37.82 -9.43 1.56
C ASP A 305 39.00 -8.83 2.34
N MET A 306 38.80 -7.68 3.01
CA MET A 306 39.82 -7.10 3.90
C MET A 306 40.14 -8.01 5.09
N ASP A 307 39.13 -8.61 5.70
CA ASP A 307 39.28 -9.59 6.78
C ASP A 307 40.08 -10.81 6.32
N HIS A 308 39.74 -11.36 5.15
CA HIS A 308 40.45 -12.51 4.59
C HIS A 308 41.92 -12.20 4.29
N ARG A 309 42.22 -11.03 3.72
CA ARG A 309 43.61 -10.59 3.48
C ARG A 309 44.39 -10.34 4.78
N SER A 310 43.74 -9.78 5.79
CA SER A 310 44.34 -9.57 7.12
C SER A 310 44.73 -10.90 7.76
N VAL A 311 43.82 -11.88 7.75
CA VAL A 311 44.09 -13.24 8.28
C VAL A 311 45.19 -13.94 7.50
N ALA A 312 45.19 -13.86 6.17
CA ALA A 312 46.24 -14.45 5.33
C ALA A 312 47.62 -13.86 5.66
N ARG A 313 47.72 -12.53 5.85
CA ARG A 313 48.97 -11.86 6.22
C ARG A 313 49.45 -12.25 7.62
N VAL A 314 48.54 -12.43 8.59
CA VAL A 314 48.90 -12.93 9.93
C VAL A 314 49.46 -14.36 9.84
N ILE A 315 48.84 -15.24 9.05
CA ILE A 315 49.33 -16.61 8.82
C ILE A 315 50.71 -16.59 8.16
N GLU A 316 50.92 -15.74 7.14
CA GLU A 316 52.20 -15.60 6.46
C GLU A 316 53.31 -15.16 7.42
N ILE A 317 53.06 -14.15 8.27
CA ILE A 317 54.03 -13.67 9.27
C ILE A 317 54.37 -14.78 10.27
N VAL A 318 53.37 -15.50 10.78
CA VAL A 318 53.59 -16.61 11.73
C VAL A 318 54.37 -17.75 11.06
N THR A 319 54.08 -18.06 9.79
CA THR A 319 54.76 -19.12 9.04
C THR A 319 56.21 -18.74 8.74
N LEU A 320 56.47 -17.50 8.32
CA LEU A 320 57.82 -16.98 8.09
C LEU A 320 58.64 -17.02 9.37
N PHE A 321 58.06 -16.57 10.50
CA PHE A 321 58.74 -16.61 11.79
C PHE A 321 59.06 -18.05 12.22
N THR A 322 58.10 -18.96 12.05
CA THR A 322 58.30 -20.39 12.34
C THR A 322 59.41 -20.99 11.45
N ALA A 323 59.44 -20.64 10.17
CA ALA A 323 60.47 -21.08 9.23
C ALA A 323 61.86 -20.52 9.59
N ILE A 324 61.96 -19.24 9.97
CA ILE A 324 63.21 -18.64 10.46
C ILE A 324 63.73 -19.37 11.69
N VAL A 325 62.84 -19.67 12.64
CA VAL A 325 63.18 -20.41 13.86
C VAL A 325 63.63 -21.84 13.51
N ALA A 326 62.89 -22.56 12.66
CA ALA A 326 63.25 -23.91 12.22
C ALA A 326 64.58 -23.93 11.45
N PHE A 327 64.84 -22.94 10.59
CA PHE A 327 66.11 -22.77 9.88
C PHE A 327 67.26 -22.49 10.86
N ALA A 328 67.05 -21.65 11.88
CA ALA A 328 68.04 -21.42 12.92
C ALA A 328 68.37 -22.72 13.71
N PHE A 329 67.37 -23.57 13.97
CA PHE A 329 67.58 -24.90 14.57
C PHE A 329 68.35 -25.85 13.65
N GLY A 330 67.97 -25.94 12.37
CA GLY A 330 68.63 -26.83 11.39
C GLY A 330 70.05 -26.40 11.03
N GLY A 331 70.27 -25.08 10.87
CA GLY A 331 71.58 -24.49 10.61
C GLY A 331 72.49 -24.50 11.83
N GLY A 332 71.92 -24.31 13.03
CA GLY A 332 72.63 -24.49 14.30
C GLY A 332 73.14 -25.91 14.47
N GLY A 333 72.33 -26.93 14.15
CA GLY A 333 72.76 -28.33 14.17
C GLY A 333 73.93 -28.64 13.25
N ALA A 334 74.02 -28.00 12.07
CA ALA A 334 75.14 -28.14 11.15
C ALA A 334 76.40 -27.37 11.59
N ALA A 335 76.25 -26.26 12.31
CA ALA A 335 77.35 -25.50 12.92
C ALA A 335 77.77 -26.05 14.31
N LEU A 336 77.03 -27.01 14.87
CA LEU A 336 77.27 -27.68 16.15
C LEU A 336 78.11 -28.96 16.03
N GLY A 337 78.77 -29.18 14.89
CA GLY A 337 79.72 -30.28 14.69
C GLY A 337 81.01 -30.20 15.52
N ASP A 338 81.08 -29.31 16.51
CA ASP A 338 82.21 -29.20 17.43
C ASP A 338 81.93 -30.06 18.70
N PRO A 339 82.59 -31.22 18.87
CA PRO A 339 82.33 -32.16 19.96
C PRO A 339 82.73 -31.62 21.36
N ALA A 340 83.27 -30.41 21.45
CA ALA A 340 83.73 -29.80 22.70
C ALA A 340 82.67 -28.95 23.45
N ARG A 341 81.48 -28.70 22.87
CA ARG A 341 80.44 -27.94 23.57
C ARG A 341 79.72 -28.78 24.62
N SER A 342 79.65 -28.26 25.84
CA SER A 342 78.94 -28.92 26.93
C SER A 342 77.45 -29.05 26.56
N ALA A 343 76.84 -30.20 26.85
CA ALA A 343 75.41 -30.43 26.61
C ALA A 343 74.53 -29.33 27.24
N ARG A 344 75.03 -28.66 28.29
CA ARG A 344 74.41 -27.54 28.97
C ARG A 344 74.27 -26.29 28.09
N ASP A 345 75.27 -25.95 27.28
CA ASP A 345 75.22 -24.76 26.41
C ASP A 345 74.20 -24.94 25.29
N THR A 346 74.15 -26.14 24.71
CA THR A 346 73.12 -26.53 23.73
C THR A 346 71.72 -26.47 24.34
N LEU A 347 71.56 -26.93 25.60
CA LEU A 347 70.30 -26.86 26.33
C LEU A 347 69.85 -25.40 26.56
N ILE A 348 70.76 -24.52 26.97
CA ILE A 348 70.47 -23.10 27.25
C ILE A 348 70.03 -22.37 25.97
N VAL A 349 70.68 -22.64 24.84
CA VAL A 349 70.29 -22.06 23.54
C VAL A 349 68.90 -22.54 23.13
N ILE A 350 68.62 -23.85 23.24
CA ILE A 350 67.28 -24.41 22.94
C ILE A 350 66.21 -23.78 23.86
N ALA A 351 66.50 -23.61 25.14
CA ALA A 351 65.60 -23.00 26.12
C ALA A 351 65.29 -21.53 25.79
N GLY A 352 66.33 -20.74 25.49
CA GLY A 352 66.18 -19.31 25.17
C GLY A 352 65.34 -19.08 23.92
N PHE A 353 65.52 -19.90 22.89
CA PHE A 353 64.71 -19.85 21.66
C PHE A 353 63.28 -20.35 21.88
N GLY A 354 63.08 -21.43 22.66
CA GLY A 354 61.74 -21.89 23.04
C GLY A 354 60.95 -20.82 23.79
N LEU A 355 61.61 -20.08 24.69
CA LEU A 355 61.02 -18.96 25.41
C LEU A 355 60.67 -17.79 24.47
N ALA A 356 61.55 -17.48 23.50
CA ALA A 356 61.32 -16.44 22.51
C ALA A 356 60.14 -16.78 21.58
N LEU A 357 60.03 -18.05 21.14
CA LEU A 357 58.91 -18.54 20.34
C LEU A 357 57.59 -18.48 21.15
N ALA A 358 57.61 -18.93 22.41
CA ALA A 358 56.45 -18.86 23.30
C ALA A 358 56.01 -17.40 23.54
N SER A 359 56.97 -16.49 23.73
CA SER A 359 56.70 -15.05 23.91
C SER A 359 56.14 -14.41 22.64
N PHE A 360 56.65 -14.77 21.47
CA PHE A 360 56.13 -14.31 20.18
C PHE A 360 54.72 -14.84 19.92
N ALA A 361 54.48 -16.14 20.16
CA ALA A 361 53.16 -16.75 20.05
C ALA A 361 52.16 -16.08 21.01
N ALA A 362 52.57 -15.80 22.25
CA ALA A 362 51.76 -15.06 23.21
C ALA A 362 51.48 -13.61 22.75
N ALA A 363 52.47 -12.90 22.21
CA ALA A 363 52.28 -11.55 21.68
C ALA A 363 51.27 -11.53 20.52
N VAL A 364 51.39 -12.47 19.57
CA VAL A 364 50.42 -12.64 18.48
C VAL A 364 49.04 -13.00 19.03
N TYR A 365 48.97 -13.90 20.00
CA TYR A 365 47.73 -14.29 20.68
C TYR A 365 47.01 -13.06 21.29
N PHE A 366 47.71 -12.24 22.06
CA PHE A 366 47.14 -11.05 22.68
C PHE A 366 46.74 -9.98 21.66
N LEU A 367 47.52 -9.81 20.59
CA LEU A 367 47.23 -8.85 19.53
C LEU A 367 45.97 -9.24 18.74
N VAL A 368 45.77 -10.54 18.52
CA VAL A 368 44.57 -11.11 17.87
C VAL A 368 43.36 -11.13 18.81
N GLU A 369 43.55 -11.43 20.09
CA GLU A 369 42.47 -11.50 21.07
C GLU A 369 41.83 -10.13 21.32
N GLY A 370 42.62 -9.05 21.23
CA GLY A 370 42.14 -7.67 21.31
C GLY A 370 41.35 -7.21 20.08
N SER A 371 41.52 -7.84 18.90
CA SER A 371 40.91 -7.38 17.64
C SER A 371 39.69 -8.20 17.18
N LEU A 372 39.48 -9.41 17.69
CA LEU A 372 38.39 -10.29 17.25
C LEU A 372 37.22 -10.33 18.25
N GLY A 373 36.08 -9.75 17.85
CA GLY A 373 34.83 -9.75 18.61
C GLY A 373 34.04 -11.07 18.55
N ASP A 374 34.36 -11.96 17.60
CA ASP A 374 33.58 -13.18 17.36
C ASP A 374 34.22 -14.44 17.98
N ARG A 375 33.47 -15.13 18.85
CA ARG A 375 33.94 -16.30 19.64
C ARG A 375 34.32 -17.49 18.77
N ALA A 376 33.65 -17.69 17.63
CA ALA A 376 33.94 -18.79 16.73
C ALA A 376 35.28 -18.60 15.99
N ARG A 377 35.58 -17.35 15.61
CA ARG A 377 36.87 -16.96 15.00
C ARG A 377 38.01 -17.06 16.02
N ARG A 378 37.76 -16.70 17.30
CA ARG A 378 38.72 -16.88 18.40
C ARG A 378 39.24 -18.32 18.46
N LYS A 379 38.36 -19.33 18.48
CA LYS A 379 38.79 -20.74 18.62
C LYS A 379 39.75 -21.22 17.53
N ARG A 380 39.60 -20.78 16.27
CA ARG A 380 40.45 -21.24 15.16
C ARG A 380 41.88 -20.70 15.24
N VAL A 381 42.07 -19.50 15.75
CA VAL A 381 43.41 -18.87 15.87
C VAL A 381 44.06 -19.18 17.22
N VAL A 382 43.25 -19.28 18.28
CA VAL A 382 43.71 -19.56 19.65
C VAL A 382 44.26 -20.98 19.79
N TRP A 383 43.64 -21.97 19.16
CA TRP A 383 44.02 -23.38 19.37
C TRP A 383 45.45 -23.71 18.87
N PRO A 384 45.87 -23.31 17.65
CA PRO A 384 47.26 -23.50 17.21
C PRO A 384 48.29 -22.78 18.10
N LEU A 385 47.98 -21.56 18.56
CA LEU A 385 48.86 -20.79 19.45
C LEU A 385 48.99 -21.45 20.83
N ALA A 386 47.90 -21.98 21.38
CA ALA A 386 47.90 -22.75 22.61
C ALA A 386 48.72 -24.04 22.47
N VAL A 387 48.67 -24.71 21.31
CA VAL A 387 49.50 -25.89 21.02
C VAL A 387 50.99 -25.51 20.98
N ILE A 388 51.36 -24.40 20.32
CA ILE A 388 52.75 -23.92 20.27
C ILE A 388 53.26 -23.57 21.68
N LEU A 389 52.45 -22.87 22.48
CA LEU A 389 52.75 -22.58 23.89
C LEU A 389 52.91 -23.85 24.72
N GLY A 390 52.05 -24.85 24.52
CA GLY A 390 52.13 -26.15 25.19
C GLY A 390 53.43 -26.90 24.85
N ILE A 391 53.84 -26.90 23.58
CA ILE A 391 55.11 -27.49 23.15
C ILE A 391 56.30 -26.78 23.82
N GLY A 392 56.29 -25.44 23.85
CA GLY A 392 57.33 -24.66 24.53
C GLY A 392 57.42 -24.95 26.04
N LEU A 393 56.26 -25.13 26.70
CA LEU A 393 56.21 -25.50 28.12
C LEU A 393 56.79 -26.90 28.37
N VAL A 394 56.46 -27.87 27.53
CA VAL A 394 56.98 -29.24 27.63
C VAL A 394 58.51 -29.25 27.45
N GLN A 395 59.04 -28.46 26.52
CA GLN A 395 60.48 -28.30 26.35
C GLN A 395 61.15 -27.71 27.59
N LEU A 396 60.55 -26.67 28.19
CA LEU A 396 61.02 -26.05 29.44
C LEU A 396 61.04 -27.04 30.62
N VAL A 397 59.99 -27.86 30.77
CA VAL A 397 59.90 -28.88 31.82
C VAL A 397 60.92 -29.99 31.59
N GLY A 398 61.10 -30.45 30.35
CA GLY A 398 62.14 -31.42 30.00
C GLY A 398 63.53 -30.91 30.35
N LEU A 399 63.80 -29.63 30.06
CA LEU A 399 65.02 -28.92 30.44
C LEU A 399 65.24 -28.89 31.96
N TYR A 400 64.20 -28.59 32.74
CA TYR A 400 64.26 -28.56 34.20
C TYR A 400 64.56 -29.95 34.79
N VAL A 401 63.90 -31.00 34.27
CA VAL A 401 64.07 -32.38 34.73
C VAL A 401 65.48 -32.89 34.42
N VAL A 402 65.97 -32.66 33.20
CA VAL A 402 67.34 -33.06 32.79
C VAL A 402 68.39 -32.30 33.60
N GLY A 403 68.21 -30.98 33.79
CA GLY A 403 69.11 -30.16 34.59
C GLY A 403 69.19 -30.58 36.05
N ARG A 404 68.08 -31.09 36.63
CA ARG A 404 68.06 -31.59 38.01
C ARG A 404 68.71 -32.97 38.18
N SER A 405 68.80 -33.76 37.10
CA SER A 405 69.42 -35.09 37.13
C SER A 405 70.94 -35.09 36.90
N THR A 406 71.50 -33.95 36.51
CA THR A 406 72.92 -33.76 36.16
C THR A 406 73.68 -32.84 37.12
N LEU A 407 72.97 -32.23 38.08
CA LEU A 407 73.49 -31.56 39.28
C LEU A 407 73.29 -32.49 40.48
#